data_AF-A0A9D9GMD8-F1
#
_entry.id   AF-A0A9D9GMD8-F1
#
_cell.length_a   1.000
_cell.length_b   1.000
_cell.length_c   1.000
_cell.angle_alpha   90.00
_cell.angle_beta   90.00
_cell.angle_gamma   90.00
#
_symmetry.space_group_name_H-M   'P 1'
#
loop_
_entity.id
_entity.type
_entity.pdbx_description
1 polymer ?
#
loop_
_entity_poly.entity_id
_entity_poly.type
_entity_poly.pdbx_seq_one_letter_code
_entity_poly.pdbx_strand_id
1 'polypeptide(L)'
;MKGKQYLFALLLVLAGCLQATADEFPASDARITWIGRTAVQDGNVSFDWSGVYAIVQFRGHELKLRASDSGKDYFSIWVDKADMTAEPDGTFCLQSRDTTLTVCTAGGHAGPHTVIIQKRTEGEQGCATFHAFQAEGIEQARPAHERVIEFIGDSYTCGYGTLSHKATDPFTPETEDCGKTYAAIIA
;
A
#
# COMPACT_ATOMS: atom_id res chain seq x y z
N MET A 1 52.97 -32.62 43.45
CA MET A 1 52.31 -32.13 42.22
C MET A 1 50.90 -32.72 42.15
N LYS A 2 49.86 -31.94 42.47
CA LYS A 2 48.44 -32.32 42.30
C LYS A 2 47.78 -31.19 41.51
N GLY A 3 47.32 -31.49 40.29
CA GLY A 3 46.75 -30.52 39.37
C GLY A 3 45.35 -30.10 39.80
N LYS A 4 45.11 -28.79 39.92
CA LYS A 4 43.76 -28.20 40.03
C LYS A 4 43.24 -27.97 38.61
N GLN A 5 42.16 -28.66 38.24
CA GLN A 5 41.42 -28.36 37.02
C GLN A 5 40.45 -27.20 37.32
N TYR A 6 40.62 -26.09 36.60
CA TYR A 6 39.70 -24.96 36.65
C TYR A 6 38.61 -25.19 35.61
N LEU A 7 37.36 -25.33 36.06
CA LEU A 7 36.18 -25.42 35.21
C LEU A 7 35.76 -23.99 34.82
N PHE A 8 36.02 -23.59 33.57
CA PHE A 8 35.51 -22.34 33.00
C PHE A 8 34.06 -22.55 32.56
N ALA A 9 33.11 -21.94 33.28
CA ALA A 9 31.72 -21.89 32.86
C ALA A 9 31.57 -20.77 31.82
N LEU A 10 31.28 -21.15 30.56
CA LEU A 10 30.97 -20.22 29.48
C LEU A 10 29.50 -19.80 29.62
N LEU A 11 29.26 -18.56 30.08
CA LEU A 11 27.92 -17.97 30.09
C LEU A 11 27.59 -17.53 28.64
N LEU A 12 26.77 -18.32 27.94
CA LEU A 12 26.16 -17.92 26.68
C LEU A 12 25.04 -16.91 26.99
N VAL A 13 25.31 -15.62 26.77
CA VAL A 13 24.26 -14.60 26.77
C VAL A 13 23.55 -14.68 25.42
N LEU A 14 22.40 -15.37 25.39
CA LEU A 14 21.46 -15.31 24.28
C LEU A 14 20.79 -13.93 24.29
N ALA A 15 21.37 -12.98 23.56
CA ALA A 15 20.66 -11.76 23.17
C ALA A 15 19.64 -12.15 22.10
N GLY A 16 18.45 -12.57 22.53
CA GLY A 16 17.30 -12.69 21.62
C GLY A 16 16.90 -11.31 21.16
N CYS A 17 17.06 -11.00 19.87
CA CYS A 17 16.34 -9.88 19.27
C CYS A 17 14.85 -10.17 19.41
N LEU A 18 14.16 -9.46 20.30
CA LEU A 18 12.70 -9.37 20.24
C LEU A 18 12.37 -8.69 18.91
N GLN A 19 12.01 -9.45 17.90
CA GLN A 19 11.25 -8.90 16.77
C GLN A 19 9.86 -8.56 17.31
N ALA A 20 9.48 -7.29 17.25
CA ALA A 20 8.11 -6.90 17.49
C ALA A 20 7.22 -7.70 16.52
N THR A 21 6.22 -8.40 17.06
CA THR A 21 5.26 -9.14 16.24
C THR A 21 4.38 -8.12 15.54
N ALA A 22 4.30 -8.18 14.21
CA ALA A 22 3.36 -7.36 13.47
C ALA A 22 1.92 -7.82 13.78
N ASP A 23 1.08 -6.87 14.21
CA ASP A 23 -0.35 -7.08 14.36
C ASP A 23 -1.02 -7.03 12.98
N GLU A 24 -2.15 -7.74 12.83
CA GLU A 24 -2.97 -7.70 11.62
C GLU A 24 -4.24 -6.88 11.87
N PHE A 25 -4.48 -5.89 11.01
CA PHE A 25 -5.63 -5.00 11.06
C PHE A 25 -6.47 -5.20 9.79
N PRO A 26 -7.80 -5.43 9.89
CA PRO A 26 -8.63 -5.57 8.70
C PRO A 26 -8.55 -4.31 7.84
N ALA A 27 -8.64 -4.45 6.52
CA ALA A 27 -8.58 -3.31 5.61
C ALA A 27 -9.71 -2.28 5.86
N SER A 28 -10.81 -2.73 6.48
CA SER A 28 -11.92 -1.89 6.90
C SER A 28 -11.76 -1.25 8.28
N ASP A 29 -10.57 -1.32 8.91
CA ASP A 29 -10.34 -0.67 10.21
C ASP A 29 -10.66 0.83 10.12
N ALA A 30 -11.43 1.34 11.08
CA ALA A 30 -11.93 2.72 11.06
C ALA A 30 -10.83 3.80 11.11
N ARG A 31 -9.60 3.41 11.46
CA ARG A 31 -8.43 4.28 11.43
C ARG A 31 -7.87 4.48 10.02
N ILE A 32 -8.25 3.65 9.06
CA ILE A 32 -7.84 3.76 7.66
C ILE A 32 -8.83 4.67 6.92
N THR A 33 -8.31 5.65 6.20
CA THR A 33 -9.14 6.53 5.37
C THR A 33 -9.17 6.01 3.95
N TRP A 34 -10.36 5.73 3.43
CA TRP A 34 -10.60 5.34 2.05
C TRP A 34 -11.24 6.48 1.27
N ILE A 35 -10.75 6.71 0.04
CA ILE A 35 -11.29 7.69 -0.89
C ILE A 35 -11.61 6.99 -2.21
N GLY A 36 -12.81 7.24 -2.71
CA GLY A 36 -13.38 6.57 -3.88
C GLY A 36 -14.49 5.59 -3.52
N ARG A 37 -15.00 4.86 -4.52
CA ARG A 37 -16.10 3.91 -4.34
C ARG A 37 -15.53 2.56 -3.90
N THR A 38 -15.88 2.11 -2.70
CA THR A 38 -15.44 0.83 -2.13
C THR A 38 -16.62 0.01 -1.63
N ALA A 39 -16.45 -1.31 -1.60
CA ALA A 39 -17.38 -2.25 -0.98
C ALA A 39 -16.69 -2.90 0.23
N VAL A 40 -17.36 -2.92 1.39
CA VAL A 40 -16.85 -3.52 2.62
C VAL A 40 -17.63 -4.79 2.95
N GLN A 41 -16.93 -5.91 3.14
CA GLN A 41 -17.51 -7.17 3.55
C GLN A 41 -16.53 -7.97 4.43
N ASP A 42 -16.96 -8.34 5.63
CA ASP A 42 -16.20 -9.21 6.55
C ASP A 42 -14.76 -8.73 6.81
N GLY A 43 -14.55 -7.42 6.95
CA GLY A 43 -13.24 -6.80 7.18
C GLY A 43 -12.44 -6.47 5.91
N ASN A 44 -12.86 -7.01 4.76
CA ASN A 44 -12.24 -6.75 3.46
C ASN A 44 -12.77 -5.47 2.83
N VAL A 45 -11.96 -4.83 2.00
CA VAL A 45 -12.34 -3.68 1.18
C VAL A 45 -12.03 -3.96 -0.28
N SER A 46 -13.07 -4.03 -1.12
CA SER A 46 -12.97 -4.29 -2.55
C SER A 46 -13.27 -3.05 -3.38
N PHE A 47 -12.57 -2.87 -4.50
CA PHE A 47 -12.72 -1.73 -5.40
C PHE A 47 -12.09 -2.00 -6.77
N ASP A 48 -12.63 -1.36 -7.80
CA ASP A 48 -12.26 -1.53 -9.21
C ASP A 48 -11.97 -0.20 -9.92
N TRP A 49 -12.58 0.91 -9.50
CA TRP A 49 -12.39 2.22 -10.13
C TRP A 49 -10.96 2.75 -10.02
N SER A 50 -10.48 3.34 -11.12
CA SER A 50 -9.23 4.10 -11.16
C SER A 50 -9.20 5.16 -10.06
N GLY A 51 -8.04 5.35 -9.47
CA GLY A 51 -7.81 6.43 -8.52
C GLY A 51 -8.36 6.20 -7.13
N VAL A 52 -9.04 5.08 -6.83
CA VAL A 52 -9.38 4.70 -5.45
C VAL A 52 -8.09 4.56 -4.64
N TYR A 53 -8.07 5.12 -3.43
CA TYR A 53 -6.89 5.06 -2.57
C TYR A 53 -7.21 4.92 -1.09
N ALA A 54 -6.26 4.32 -0.37
CA ALA A 54 -6.23 4.25 1.08
C ALA A 54 -5.11 5.15 1.63
N ILE A 55 -5.37 5.79 2.77
CA ILE A 55 -4.37 6.45 3.61
C ILE A 55 -4.25 5.63 4.90
N VAL A 56 -3.04 5.14 5.15
CA VAL A 56 -2.72 4.33 6.34
C VAL A 56 -1.66 5.05 7.15
N GLN A 57 -1.94 5.32 8.41
CA GLN A 57 -0.93 5.79 9.36
C GLN A 57 -0.52 4.62 10.26
N PHE A 58 0.76 4.29 10.27
CA PHE A 58 1.27 3.14 11.02
C PHE A 58 2.51 3.50 11.85
N ARG A 59 2.79 2.73 12.90
CA ARG A 59 4.05 2.74 13.62
C ARG A 59 4.82 1.46 13.31
N GLY A 60 6.14 1.58 13.24
CA GLY A 60 7.05 0.45 13.11
C GLY A 60 7.94 0.56 11.87
N HIS A 61 8.61 -0.53 11.55
CA HIS A 61 9.63 -0.56 10.50
C HIS A 61 9.11 -0.93 9.11
N GLU A 62 7.95 -1.57 9.03
CA GLU A 62 7.36 -1.96 7.76
C GLU A 62 5.83 -1.89 7.82
N LEU A 63 5.25 -1.59 6.67
CA LEU A 63 3.83 -1.81 6.41
C LEU A 63 3.71 -2.90 5.36
N LYS A 64 2.96 -3.94 5.69
CA LYS A 64 2.60 -5.02 4.78
C LYS A 64 1.11 -4.97 4.48
N LEU A 65 0.74 -5.40 3.29
CA LEU A 65 -0.63 -5.46 2.80
C LEU A 65 -0.92 -6.88 2.33
N ARG A 66 -1.92 -7.53 2.93
CA ARG A 66 -2.52 -8.74 2.39
C ARG A 66 -3.66 -8.37 1.44
N ALA A 67 -3.57 -8.79 0.18
CA ALA A 67 -4.51 -8.42 -0.85
C ALA A 67 -4.69 -9.51 -1.91
N SER A 68 -5.77 -9.40 -2.67
CA SER A 68 -6.03 -10.19 -3.87
C SER A 68 -6.55 -9.30 -5.00
N ASP A 69 -6.49 -9.81 -6.22
CA ASP A 69 -7.04 -9.18 -7.40
C ASP A 69 -7.65 -10.24 -8.32
N SER A 70 -8.73 -9.88 -9.01
CA SER A 70 -9.38 -10.71 -10.02
C SER A 70 -8.64 -10.67 -11.37
N GLY A 71 -7.82 -9.65 -11.61
CA GLY A 71 -7.12 -9.44 -12.87
C GLY A 71 -5.64 -9.09 -12.66
N LYS A 72 -5.24 -7.91 -13.13
CA LYS A 72 -3.87 -7.39 -13.06
C LYS A 72 -3.88 -5.87 -12.86
N ASP A 73 -3.96 -5.46 -11.61
CA ASP A 73 -3.93 -4.05 -11.25
C ASP A 73 -2.53 -3.52 -10.91
N TYR A 74 -2.33 -2.23 -11.15
CA TYR A 74 -1.13 -1.50 -10.76
C TYR A 74 -1.46 -0.41 -9.74
N PHE A 75 -0.53 -0.17 -8.83
CA PHE A 75 -0.68 0.76 -7.72
C PHE A 75 0.52 1.68 -7.59
N SER A 76 0.26 2.89 -7.11
CA SER A 76 1.27 3.89 -6.73
C SER A 76 1.31 4.03 -5.20
N ILE A 77 2.50 4.25 -4.66
CA ILE A 77 2.75 4.40 -3.23
C ILE A 77 3.44 5.74 -2.96
N TRP A 78 2.94 6.48 -1.97
CA TRP A 78 3.61 7.65 -1.40
C TRP A 78 3.85 7.39 0.09
N VAL A 79 5.07 7.64 0.55
CA VAL A 79 5.48 7.46 1.95
C VAL A 79 5.83 8.81 2.55
N ASP A 80 5.21 9.13 3.68
CA ASP A 80 5.42 10.35 4.47
C ASP A 80 5.22 11.65 3.69
N LYS A 81 4.36 11.62 2.66
CA LYS A 81 3.96 12.81 1.90
C LYS A 81 2.63 13.39 2.39
N ALA A 82 2.56 14.71 2.37
CA ALA A 82 1.37 15.46 2.76
C ALA A 82 0.20 15.19 1.80
N ASP A 83 0.49 14.97 0.52
CA ASP A 83 -0.46 14.70 -0.55
C ASP A 83 0.24 13.91 -1.69
N MET A 84 -0.47 13.75 -2.81
CA MET A 84 0.00 13.04 -4.01
C MET A 84 0.52 13.97 -5.12
N THR A 85 0.88 15.23 -4.80
CA THR A 85 1.37 16.20 -5.81
C THR A 85 2.80 15.90 -6.28
N ALA A 86 3.60 15.25 -5.44
CA ALA A 86 4.91 14.73 -5.82
C ALA A 86 4.76 13.36 -6.53
N GLU A 87 5.77 12.99 -7.33
CA GLU A 87 5.82 11.64 -7.91
C GLU A 87 5.80 10.56 -6.81
N PRO A 88 5.21 9.38 -7.09
CA PRO A 88 5.15 8.27 -6.14
C PRO A 88 6.56 7.76 -5.82
N ASP A 89 6.74 7.29 -4.59
CA ASP A 89 8.01 6.70 -4.12
C ASP A 89 8.17 5.25 -4.58
N GLY A 90 7.08 4.61 -4.99
CA GLY A 90 7.09 3.26 -5.50
C GLY A 90 5.82 2.90 -6.26
N THR A 91 5.89 1.80 -6.99
CA THR A 91 4.73 1.17 -7.63
C THR A 91 4.78 -0.33 -7.41
N PHE A 92 3.63 -1.00 -7.45
CA PHE A 92 3.56 -2.46 -7.46
C PHE A 92 2.44 -2.94 -8.37
N CYS A 93 2.54 -4.18 -8.82
CA CYS A 93 1.48 -4.89 -9.52
C CYS A 93 0.86 -5.92 -8.56
N LEU A 94 -0.47 -5.97 -8.53
CA LEU A 94 -1.23 -7.00 -7.84
C LEU A 94 -1.85 -7.91 -8.89
N GLN A 95 -1.44 -9.17 -8.90
CA GLN A 95 -1.96 -10.20 -9.81
C GLN A 95 -1.94 -11.55 -9.07
N SER A 96 -2.70 -11.64 -7.97
CA SER A 96 -2.77 -12.83 -7.13
C SER A 96 -4.15 -13.00 -6.54
N ARG A 97 -4.55 -14.25 -6.27
CA ARG A 97 -5.79 -14.57 -5.56
C ARG A 97 -5.68 -14.43 -4.03
N ASP A 98 -4.46 -14.36 -3.50
CA ASP A 98 -4.12 -13.97 -2.13
C ASP A 98 -2.60 -13.78 -2.07
N THR A 99 -2.12 -12.66 -1.56
CA THR A 99 -0.67 -12.39 -1.38
C THR A 99 -0.45 -11.34 -0.29
N THR A 100 0.71 -11.37 0.33
CA THR A 100 1.17 -10.32 1.25
C THR A 100 2.35 -9.58 0.62
N LEU A 101 2.20 -8.27 0.42
CA LEU A 101 3.20 -7.37 -0.15
C LEU A 101 3.76 -6.46 0.93
N THR A 102 5.08 -6.25 0.95
CA THR A 102 5.67 -5.14 1.73
C THR A 102 5.49 -3.85 0.93
N VAL A 103 4.63 -2.95 1.41
CA VAL A 103 4.31 -1.68 0.72
C VAL A 103 5.19 -0.53 1.20
N CYS A 104 5.76 -0.62 2.41
CA CYS A 104 6.70 0.37 2.93
C CYS A 104 7.74 -0.29 3.83
N THR A 105 8.99 0.14 3.73
CA THR A 105 10.04 -0.11 4.74
C THR A 105 10.56 1.24 5.25
N ALA A 106 10.24 1.54 6.50
CA ALA A 106 10.73 2.72 7.21
C ALA A 106 12.18 2.47 7.62
N GLY A 107 13.12 3.01 6.83
CA GLY A 107 14.57 2.79 6.93
C GLY A 107 15.20 3.16 8.29
N GLY A 108 15.01 2.30 9.29
CA GLY A 108 15.66 2.33 10.60
C GLY A 108 15.03 3.22 11.67
N HIS A 109 14.06 4.08 11.34
CA HIS A 109 13.29 4.84 12.34
C HIS A 109 12.00 4.11 12.70
N ALA A 110 11.85 3.73 13.97
CA ALA A 110 10.57 3.31 14.52
C ALA A 110 9.76 4.57 14.89
N GLY A 111 9.05 5.13 13.92
CA GLY A 111 8.23 6.33 14.06
C GLY A 111 6.84 6.16 13.46
N PRO A 112 5.96 7.17 13.60
CA PRO A 112 4.73 7.22 12.83
C PRO A 112 5.06 7.50 11.36
N HIS A 113 4.49 6.71 10.45
CA HIS A 113 4.60 6.86 9.01
C HIS A 113 3.22 6.93 8.38
N THR A 114 3.09 7.69 7.29
CA THR A 114 1.86 7.74 6.49
C THR A 114 2.13 7.14 5.12
N VAL A 115 1.29 6.20 4.70
CA VAL A 115 1.35 5.58 3.38
C VAL A 115 0.05 5.83 2.64
N ILE A 116 0.15 6.35 1.42
CA ILE A 116 -0.96 6.44 0.48
C ILE A 116 -0.77 5.35 -0.57
N ILE A 117 -1.80 4.55 -0.80
CA ILE A 117 -1.80 3.48 -1.82
C ILE A 117 -2.95 3.75 -2.77
N GLN A 118 -2.65 4.09 -4.03
CA GLN A 118 -3.66 4.40 -5.05
C GLN A 118 -3.66 3.36 -6.17
N LYS A 119 -4.84 2.90 -6.57
CA LYS A 119 -5.05 2.12 -7.79
C LYS A 119 -4.85 3.01 -9.03
N ARG A 120 -3.96 2.60 -9.92
CA ARG A 120 -3.67 3.31 -11.19
C ARG A 120 -4.62 2.89 -12.31
N THR A 121 -4.87 1.59 -12.38
CA THR A 121 -5.58 0.92 -13.47
C THR A 121 -7.10 1.01 -13.35
N GLU A 122 -7.81 0.93 -14.47
CA GLU A 122 -9.27 0.95 -14.53
C GLU A 122 -9.92 -0.39 -14.16
N GLY A 123 -11.25 -0.38 -14.01
CA GLY A 123 -12.02 -1.55 -13.56
C GLY A 123 -11.97 -2.75 -14.51
N GLU A 124 -11.73 -2.51 -15.80
CA GLU A 124 -11.48 -3.58 -16.78
C GLU A 124 -10.24 -4.42 -16.41
N GLN A 125 -9.26 -3.83 -15.72
CA GLN A 125 -8.01 -4.52 -15.39
C GLN A 125 -8.15 -5.44 -14.18
N GLY A 126 -9.09 -5.19 -13.28
CA GLY A 126 -9.22 -5.94 -12.04
C GLY A 126 -10.10 -5.28 -11.00
N CYS A 127 -10.62 -6.12 -10.11
CA CYS A 127 -11.19 -5.72 -8.83
C CYS A 127 -10.22 -6.16 -7.73
N ALA A 128 -9.50 -5.19 -7.20
CA ALA A 128 -8.63 -5.40 -6.05
C ALA A 128 -9.46 -5.58 -4.78
N THR A 129 -8.97 -6.42 -3.89
CA THR A 129 -9.50 -6.58 -2.53
C THR A 129 -8.34 -6.51 -1.55
N PHE A 130 -8.35 -5.48 -0.71
CA PHE A 130 -7.43 -5.41 0.41
C PHE A 130 -8.07 -6.14 1.57
N HIS A 131 -7.34 -7.11 2.12
CA HIS A 131 -7.82 -7.94 3.21
C HIS A 131 -7.39 -7.39 4.57
N ALA A 132 -6.10 -7.07 4.70
CA ALA A 132 -5.55 -6.59 5.94
C ALA A 132 -4.23 -5.84 5.76
N PHE A 133 -3.95 -4.92 6.67
CA PHE A 133 -2.64 -4.31 6.86
C PHE A 133 -1.93 -4.96 8.04
N GLN A 134 -0.62 -5.17 7.92
CA GLN A 134 0.21 -5.71 8.98
C GLN A 134 1.29 -4.69 9.35
N ALA A 135 1.34 -4.31 10.62
CA ALA A 135 2.28 -3.34 11.19
C ALA A 135 2.40 -3.53 12.71
N GLU A 136 3.37 -2.88 13.35
CA GLU A 136 3.46 -2.88 14.83
C GLU A 136 2.30 -2.09 15.48
N GLY A 137 1.66 -1.22 14.72
CA GLY A 137 0.40 -0.57 15.11
C GLY A 137 -0.11 0.37 14.03
N ILE A 138 -1.40 0.65 14.03
CA ILE A 138 -2.00 1.69 13.17
C ILE A 138 -2.65 2.80 14.00
N GLU A 139 -2.57 4.02 13.48
CA GLU A 139 -3.12 5.24 14.04
C GLU A 139 -4.19 5.81 13.12
N GLN A 140 -4.99 6.74 13.64
CA GLN A 140 -6.01 7.43 12.85
C GLN A 140 -5.36 8.21 11.71
N ALA A 141 -5.57 7.74 10.47
CA ALA A 141 -5.18 8.48 9.28
C ALA A 141 -5.97 9.79 9.17
N ARG A 142 -5.38 10.77 8.49
CA ARG A 142 -6.04 12.05 8.18
C ARG A 142 -7.38 11.80 7.45
N PRO A 143 -8.41 12.63 7.70
CA PRO A 143 -9.69 12.47 7.03
C PRO A 143 -9.58 12.75 5.52
N ALA A 144 -10.60 12.33 4.77
CA ALA A 144 -10.75 12.73 3.38
C ALA A 144 -10.88 14.26 3.25
N HIS A 145 -10.58 14.78 2.06
CA HIS A 145 -10.74 16.19 1.76
C HIS A 145 -12.22 16.62 1.87
N GLU A 146 -12.47 17.83 2.37
CA GLU A 146 -13.83 18.37 2.48
C GLU A 146 -14.47 18.61 1.10
N ARG A 147 -13.66 18.97 0.10
CA ARG A 147 -14.10 19.13 -1.28
C ARG A 147 -13.98 17.80 -2.00
N VAL A 148 -15.06 17.40 -2.66
CA VAL A 148 -15.13 16.15 -3.42
C VAL A 148 -15.58 16.47 -4.84
N ILE A 149 -14.92 15.86 -5.80
CA ILE A 149 -15.27 15.93 -7.23
C ILE A 149 -15.43 14.50 -7.72
N GLU A 150 -16.49 14.23 -8.47
CA GLU A 150 -16.67 12.97 -9.18
C GLU A 150 -16.44 13.19 -10.68
N PHE A 151 -15.55 12.40 -11.27
CA PHE A 151 -15.30 12.38 -12.70
C PHE A 151 -15.96 11.15 -13.32
N ILE A 152 -16.74 11.38 -14.38
CA ILE A 152 -17.33 10.31 -15.20
C ILE A 152 -16.82 10.52 -16.62
N GLY A 153 -16.17 9.50 -17.17
CA GLY A 153 -15.57 9.60 -18.50
C GLY A 153 -15.15 8.24 -19.03
N ASP A 154 -14.25 8.26 -19.99
CA ASP A 154 -13.75 7.11 -20.72
C ASP A 154 -12.25 6.89 -20.44
N SER A 155 -11.55 6.22 -21.36
CA SER A 155 -10.12 5.93 -21.31
C SER A 155 -9.23 7.14 -21.00
N TYR A 156 -9.64 8.37 -21.37
CA TYR A 156 -8.88 9.58 -21.04
C TYR A 156 -8.93 9.91 -19.53
N THR A 157 -10.02 9.54 -18.86
CA THR A 157 -10.18 9.68 -17.40
C THR A 157 -9.48 8.54 -16.67
N CYS A 158 -9.51 7.34 -17.25
CA CYS A 158 -8.82 6.16 -16.72
C CYS A 158 -7.28 6.32 -16.72
N GLY A 159 -6.75 7.06 -17.70
CA GLY A 159 -5.30 7.21 -17.89
C GLY A 159 -4.71 6.16 -18.81
N TYR A 160 -5.49 5.63 -19.73
CA TYR A 160 -5.11 4.62 -20.71
C TYR A 160 -3.85 5.04 -21.48
N GLY A 161 -2.80 4.21 -21.40
CA GLY A 161 -1.57 4.41 -22.15
C GLY A 161 -0.78 5.67 -21.80
N THR A 162 -1.08 6.33 -20.67
CA THR A 162 -0.45 7.60 -20.27
C THR A 162 1.08 7.51 -20.12
N LEU A 163 1.59 6.32 -19.81
CA LEU A 163 3.04 6.07 -19.72
C LEU A 163 3.67 5.57 -21.03
N SER A 164 2.87 5.36 -22.08
CA SER A 164 3.40 4.99 -23.40
C SER A 164 4.04 6.19 -24.08
N HIS A 165 5.15 5.93 -24.78
CA HIS A 165 5.87 6.96 -25.53
C HIS A 165 5.59 6.93 -27.04
N LYS A 166 4.80 5.97 -27.53
CA LYS A 166 4.44 5.85 -28.96
C LYS A 166 2.96 5.54 -29.12
N ALA A 167 2.31 6.27 -30.02
CA ALA A 167 0.89 6.10 -30.32
C ALA A 167 0.53 4.72 -30.92
N THR A 168 1.53 4.01 -31.46
CA THR A 168 1.35 2.68 -32.07
C THR A 168 1.57 1.53 -31.09
N ASP A 169 2.06 1.81 -29.88
CA ASP A 169 2.28 0.75 -28.90
C ASP A 169 0.92 0.17 -28.47
N PRO A 170 0.80 -1.16 -28.38
CA PRO A 170 -0.42 -1.76 -27.87
C PRO A 170 -0.59 -1.41 -26.39
N PHE A 171 -1.83 -1.36 -25.95
CA PHE A 171 -2.12 -1.14 -24.54
C PHE A 171 -1.63 -2.31 -23.68
N THR A 172 -1.06 -1.94 -22.54
CA THR A 172 -0.83 -2.85 -21.42
C THR A 172 -1.27 -2.15 -20.12
N PRO A 173 -1.77 -2.88 -19.12
CA PRO A 173 -2.21 -2.26 -17.86
C PRO A 173 -1.08 -1.49 -17.15
N GLU A 174 0.17 -1.88 -17.37
CA GLU A 174 1.35 -1.19 -16.83
C GLU A 174 1.50 0.25 -17.33
N THR A 175 0.99 0.52 -18.54
CA THR A 175 1.06 1.85 -19.16
C THR A 175 -0.07 2.78 -18.73
N GLU A 176 -1.03 2.28 -17.95
CA GLU A 176 -2.15 3.05 -17.43
C GLU A 176 -1.80 3.73 -16.11
N ASP A 177 -2.07 5.04 -16.03
CA ASP A 177 -1.83 5.81 -14.81
C ASP A 177 -2.84 6.95 -14.65
N CYS A 178 -3.88 6.70 -13.87
CA CYS A 178 -4.89 7.72 -13.58
C CYS A 178 -4.31 8.96 -12.89
N GLY A 179 -3.18 8.83 -12.17
CA GLY A 179 -2.51 9.93 -11.47
C GLY A 179 -1.91 10.99 -12.40
N LYS A 180 -1.76 10.69 -13.69
CA LYS A 180 -1.25 11.62 -14.71
C LYS A 180 -2.34 12.18 -15.63
N THR A 181 -3.61 11.96 -15.29
CA THR A 181 -4.76 12.44 -16.07
C THR A 181 -5.15 13.87 -15.72
N TYR A 182 -5.93 14.49 -16.60
CA TYR A 182 -6.54 15.79 -16.31
C TYR A 182 -7.41 15.77 -15.04
N ALA A 183 -8.07 14.64 -14.74
CA ALA A 183 -8.93 14.49 -13.58
C ALA A 183 -8.11 14.59 -12.28
N ALA A 184 -7.00 13.86 -12.20
CA ALA A 184 -6.08 13.92 -11.05
C ALA A 184 -5.40 15.28 -10.90
N ILE A 185 -5.11 15.98 -12.00
CA ILE A 185 -4.49 17.32 -11.96
C ILE A 185 -5.48 18.40 -11.49
N ILE A 186 -6.78 18.25 -11.78
CA ILE A 186 -7.82 19.21 -11.40
C ILE A 186 -8.26 19.05 -9.94
N ALA A 187 -8.28 17.81 -9.43
CA ALA A 187 -8.76 17.46 -8.09
C ALA A 187 -7.94 18.12 -6.97
#